data_AF-A0A352S3H1-F1
#
_entry.id   AF-A0A352S3H1-F1
#
_cell.length_a   1.000
_cell.length_b   1.000
_cell.length_c   1.000
_cell.angle_alpha   90.00
_cell.angle_beta   90.00
_cell.angle_gamma   90.00
#
_symmetry.space_group_name_H-M   'P 1'
#
loop_
_entity.id
_entity.type
_entity.pdbx_description
1 polymer ?
#
loop_
_entity_poly.entity_id
_entity_poly.type
_entity_poly.pdbx_seq_one_letter_code
_entity_poly.pdbx_strand_id
1 'polypeptide(L)' 'LAKNDEVVTAGGILGRVTKVNENYVTLEVAEGTEITVQKNAVTNVLPKGSLKSL' A
#
# COMPACT_ATOMS: atom_id res chain seq x y z
N LEU A 1 1.79 -4.12 8.76
CA LEU A 1 0.76 -3.61 7.84
C LEU A 1 -0.53 -3.41 8.60
N ALA A 2 -0.81 -2.16 8.92
CA ALA A 2 -2.06 -1.68 9.45
C ALA A 2 -2.73 -0.76 8.41
N LYS A 3 -4.02 -0.48 8.64
CA LYS A 3 -4.76 0.52 7.85
C LYS A 3 -4.08 1.89 7.99
N ASN A 4 -3.92 2.60 6.88
CA ASN A 4 -3.16 3.86 6.73
C ASN A 4 -1.63 3.73 6.74
N ASP A 5 -1.07 2.53 6.68
CA ASP A 5 0.35 2.38 6.36
C ASP A 5 0.58 2.75 4.90
N GLU A 6 1.65 3.50 4.64
CA GLU A 6 2.16 3.71 3.29
C GLU A 6 3.08 2.55 2.97
N VAL A 7 2.94 1.93 1.81
CA VAL A 7 3.76 0.78 1.43
C VAL A 7 4.18 0.86 -0.02
N VAL A 8 5.26 0.16 -0.33
CA VAL A 8 5.72 -0.09 -1.69
C VAL A 8 5.63 -1.57 -1.99
N THR A 9 5.05 -1.88 -3.15
CA THR A 9 4.92 -3.24 -3.67
C THR A 9 6.09 -3.60 -4.57
N ALA A 10 6.27 -4.90 -4.84
CA ALA A 10 7.35 -5.43 -5.65
C ALA A 10 7.42 -4.89 -7.10
N GLY A 11 6.35 -4.27 -7.60
CA GLY A 11 6.31 -3.59 -8.89
C GLY A 11 6.72 -2.12 -8.87
N GLY A 12 7.20 -1.59 -7.72
CA GLY A 12 7.47 -0.16 -7.53
C GLY A 12 6.20 0.68 -7.34
N ILE A 13 5.03 0.05 -7.22
CA ILE A 13 3.77 0.74 -6.98
C ILE A 13 3.74 1.15 -5.51
N LEU A 14 3.55 2.43 -5.28
CA LEU A 14 3.39 2.98 -3.96
C LEU A 14 1.90 3.27 -3.70
N GLY A 15 1.45 3.03 -2.48
CA GLY A 15 0.07 3.28 -2.10
C GLY A 15 -0.15 3.23 -0.60
N ARG A 16 -1.35 3.61 -0.17
CA ARG A 16 -1.78 3.56 1.22
C ARG A 16 -2.69 2.37 1.45
N VAL A 17 -2.46 1.62 2.52
CA VAL A 17 -3.31 0.49 2.91
C VAL A 17 -4.70 0.98 3.34
N THR A 18 -5.73 0.65 2.56
CA THR A 18 -7.13 0.95 2.89
C THR A 18 -7.82 -0.22 3.59
N LYS A 19 -7.45 -1.46 3.22
CA LYS A 19 -7.99 -2.70 3.78
C LYS A 19 -6.93 -3.78 3.90
N VAL A 20 -6.99 -4.54 4.97
CA VAL A 20 -6.10 -5.69 5.21
C VAL A 20 -6.96 -6.92 5.40
N ASN A 21 -6.74 -7.94 4.58
CA ASN A 21 -7.27 -9.29 4.76
C ASN A 21 -6.11 -10.25 5.09
N GLU A 22 -6.41 -11.53 5.27
CA GLU A 22 -5.40 -12.53 5.64
C GLU A 22 -4.34 -12.72 4.53
N ASN A 23 -4.78 -12.88 3.28
CA ASN A 23 -3.89 -13.14 2.13
C ASN A 23 -3.67 -11.93 1.21
N TYR A 24 -4.54 -10.93 1.31
CA TYR A 24 -4.59 -9.79 0.38
C TYR A 24 -4.64 -8.47 1.13
N VAL A 25 -4.12 -7.42 0.50
CA VAL A 25 -4.13 -6.05 1.01
C VAL A 25 -4.65 -5.15 -0.09
N THR A 26 -5.62 -4.29 0.24
CA THR A 26 -6.11 -3.24 -0.64
C THR A 26 -5.33 -1.96 -0.37
N LEU A 27 -4.82 -1.38 -1.45
CA LEU A 27 -3.97 -0.21 -1.48
C LEU A 27 -4.63 0.85 -2.36
N GLU A 28 -4.76 2.05 -1.83
CA GLU A 28 -5.12 3.23 -2.62
C GLU A 28 -3.85 3.82 -3.22
N VAL A 29 -3.79 3.86 -4.55
CA VAL A 29 -2.64 4.36 -5.32
C VAL A 29 -2.89 5.76 -5.90
N ALA A 30 -4.16 6.12 -6.09
CA ALA A 30 -4.62 7.44 -6.48
C ALA A 30 -6.04 7.66 -5.94
N GLU A 31 -6.52 8.90 -5.95
CA GLU A 31 -7.87 9.23 -5.47
C GLU A 31 -8.93 8.42 -6.24
N GLY A 32 -9.73 7.63 -5.50
CA GLY A 32 -10.74 6.75 -6.08
C GLY A 32 -10.18 5.52 -6.83
N THR A 33 -8.87 5.30 -6.81
CA THR A 33 -8.21 4.15 -7.44
C THR A 33 -7.59 3.24 -6.38
N GLU A 34 -8.26 2.12 -6.14
CA GLU A 34 -7.79 1.06 -5.24
C GLU A 34 -7.33 -0.16 -6.03
N ILE A 35 -6.21 -0.73 -5.63
CA ILE A 35 -5.70 -2.00 -6.14
C ILE A 35 -5.63 -3.01 -5.01
N THR A 36 -5.93 -4.28 -5.30
CA THR A 36 -5.74 -5.36 -4.35
C THR A 36 -4.52 -6.16 -4.75
N VAL A 37 -3.57 -6.29 -3.83
CA VAL A 37 -2.33 -7.05 -4.03
C VAL A 37 -2.22 -8.16 -3.00
N GLN A 38 -1.44 -9.19 -3.32
CA GLN A 38 -1.11 -10.22 -2.33
C GLN A 38 -0.23 -9.62 -1.25
N LYS A 39 -0.41 -10.06 -0.01
CA LYS A 39 0.37 -9.57 1.13
C LYS A 39 1.89 -9.80 0.94
N ASN A 40 2.28 -10.88 0.27
CA ASN A 40 3.68 -11.16 -0.06
C ASN A 40 4.27 -10.20 -1.11
N ALA A 41 3.44 -9.50 -1.87
CA ALA A 41 3.89 -8.54 -2.87
C ALA A 41 4.27 -7.19 -2.24
N VAL A 42 3.97 -6.98 -0.95
CA VAL A 42 4.39 -5.77 -0.22
C VAL A 42 5.83 -5.94 0.21
N THR A 43 6.71 -5.11 -0.37
CA THR A 43 8.16 -5.18 -0.15
C THR A 43 8.61 -4.37 1.06
N ASN A 44 8.07 -3.17 1.26
CA ASN A 44 8.46 -2.30 2.37
C ASN A 44 7.28 -1.44 2.84
N VAL A 45 7.28 -1.12 4.14
CA VAL A 45 6.41 -0.13 4.75
C VAL A 45 7.19 1.18 4.86
N LEU A 46 6.61 2.26 4.38
CA LEU A 46 7.19 3.60 4.40
C LEU A 46 6.71 4.37 5.64
N PRO A 47 7.55 5.27 6.17
CA PRO A 47 7.12 6.24 7.18
C PRO A 47 5.97 7.09 6.64
N LYS A 48 5.00 7.44 7.49
CA LYS A 48 3.87 8.28 7.10
C LYS A 48 4.34 9.62 6.54
N GLY A 49 3.80 10.00 5.39
CA GLY A 49 4.11 11.24 4.68
C GLY A 49 5.16 11.07 3.57
N SER A 50 5.73 9.87 3.38
CA SER A 50 6.77 9.66 2.36
C SER A 50 6.21 9.77 0.94
N LEU A 51 4.95 9.37 0.73
CA LEU A 51 4.29 9.47 -0.58
C LEU A 51 4.02 10.91 -1.01
N LYS A 52 3.85 11.83 -0.06
CA LYS A 52 3.64 13.26 -0.34
C LYS A 52 4.94 14.01 -0.63
N SER A 53 6.08 13.40 -0.31
CA SER A 53 7.40 14.01 -0.49
C SER A 53 8.03 13.69 -1.85
N LEU A 54 7.36 12.88 -2.68
CA LEU A 54 7.74 12.51 -4.04
C LEU A 54 6.84 13.22 -5.05
#